data_AF-A0A1V2PVM2-F1
#
_entry.id   AF-A0A1V2PVM2-F1
#
_cell.length_a   1.000
_cell.length_b   1.000
_cell.length_c   1.000
_cell.angle_alpha   90.00
_cell.angle_beta   90.00
_cell.angle_gamma   90.00
#
_symmetry.space_group_name_H-M   'P 1'
#
loop_
_entity.id
_entity.type
_entity.pdbx_description
1 polymer ?
#
loop_
_entity_poly.entity_id
_entity_poly.type
_entity_poly.pdbx_seq_one_letter_code
_entity_poly.pdbx_strand_id
1 'polypeptide(L)'
;MAVVSGAGLGARRCPSCGGRLPGSARRDAVYCSTACRARHWRWERASRVRVAAIRDASEHGRARCAECGTEWVRGVEHRTDARFCSPQCRTRAWRRRREGGDPFALPSP
;
A
#
# COMPACT_ATOMS: atom_id res chain seq x y z
N MET A 1 28.57 -34.61 -5.79
CA MET A 1 28.94 -33.80 -6.97
C MET A 1 28.01 -32.60 -7.02
N ALA A 2 28.50 -31.40 -6.70
CA ALA A 2 27.71 -30.16 -6.72
C ALA A 2 27.86 -29.49 -8.10
N VAL A 3 26.76 -29.36 -8.84
CA VAL A 3 26.73 -28.56 -10.07
C VAL A 3 26.60 -27.08 -9.68
N VAL A 4 27.72 -26.39 -9.63
CA VAL A 4 27.73 -24.91 -9.68
C VAL A 4 27.42 -24.50 -11.10
N SER A 5 26.14 -24.27 -11.39
CA SER A 5 25.70 -23.64 -12.64
C SER A 5 26.28 -22.23 -12.71
N GLY A 6 27.23 -22.03 -13.63
CA GLY A 6 27.94 -20.79 -13.83
C GLY A 6 27.02 -19.58 -13.89
N ALA A 7 27.28 -18.62 -13.00
CA ALA A 7 26.75 -17.28 -13.11
C ALA A 7 27.36 -16.64 -14.38
N GLY A 8 26.66 -16.75 -15.51
CA GLY A 8 26.93 -15.94 -16.68
C GLY A 8 26.85 -14.46 -16.28
N LEU A 9 27.90 -13.72 -16.60
CA LEU A 9 28.03 -12.28 -16.38
C LEU A 9 26.73 -11.54 -16.76
N GLY A 10 26.05 -10.91 -15.80
CA GLY A 10 25.06 -9.87 -16.06
C GLY A 10 23.74 -10.29 -16.73
N ALA A 11 23.15 -11.44 -16.37
CA ALA A 11 21.79 -11.77 -16.84
C ALA A 11 20.79 -10.65 -16.47
N ARG A 12 20.35 -9.87 -17.46
CA ARG A 12 19.38 -8.78 -17.29
C ARG A 12 18.11 -9.32 -16.63
N ARG A 13 17.60 -8.61 -15.62
CA ARG A 13 16.37 -8.98 -14.89
C ARG A 13 15.23 -8.03 -15.23
N CYS A 14 14.02 -8.59 -15.29
CA CYS A 14 12.81 -7.82 -15.51
C CYS A 14 12.45 -7.07 -14.22
N PRO A 15 12.33 -5.73 -14.23
CA PRO A 15 11.99 -4.98 -13.02
C PRO A 15 10.56 -5.25 -12.54
N SER A 16 9.68 -5.77 -13.40
CA SER A 16 8.29 -6.05 -13.03
C SER A 16 8.08 -7.39 -12.31
N CYS A 17 8.90 -8.40 -12.60
CA CYS A 17 8.69 -9.75 -12.06
C CYS A 17 9.95 -10.40 -11.46
N GLY A 18 11.12 -9.75 -11.56
CA GLY A 18 12.41 -10.27 -11.09
C GLY A 18 13.01 -11.39 -11.93
N GLY A 19 12.25 -11.94 -12.89
CA GLY A 19 12.68 -13.01 -13.78
C GLY A 19 13.80 -12.57 -14.73
N ARG A 20 14.57 -13.54 -15.24
CA ARG A 20 15.60 -13.29 -16.26
C ARG A 20 14.96 -12.90 -17.59
N LEU A 21 15.61 -11.99 -18.30
CA LEU A 21 15.24 -11.70 -19.68
C LEU A 21 15.60 -12.90 -20.56
N PRO A 22 14.75 -13.26 -21.54
CA PRO A 22 15.06 -14.34 -22.47
C PRO A 22 16.33 -14.02 -23.25
N GLY A 23 17.13 -15.04 -23.58
CA GLY A 23 18.32 -14.88 -24.40
C GLY A 23 18.02 -14.34 -25.81
N SER A 24 16.80 -14.61 -26.31
CA SER A 24 16.26 -14.07 -27.55
C SER A 24 15.73 -12.64 -27.45
N ALA A 25 15.69 -12.05 -26.25
CA ALA A 25 15.27 -10.67 -26.08
C ALA A 25 16.32 -9.72 -26.69
N ARG A 26 15.85 -8.68 -27.37
CA ARG A 26 16.69 -7.61 -27.91
C ARG A 26 17.64 -7.06 -26.83
N ARG A 27 18.81 -6.57 -27.25
CA ARG A 27 19.85 -6.06 -26.33
C ARG A 27 19.36 -4.92 -25.44
N ASP A 28 18.41 -4.12 -25.92
CA ASP A 28 17.77 -2.99 -25.25
C ASP A 28 16.48 -3.36 -24.49
N ALA A 29 16.03 -4.61 -24.56
CA ALA A 29 14.84 -5.04 -23.85
C ALA A 29 14.99 -4.80 -22.33
N VAL A 30 13.99 -4.16 -21.73
CA VAL A 30 13.94 -3.91 -20.28
C VAL A 30 13.05 -4.95 -19.57
N TYR A 31 12.02 -5.44 -20.26
CA TYR A 31 11.03 -6.35 -19.71
C TYR A 31 11.11 -7.70 -20.42
N CYS A 32 10.83 -8.79 -19.69
CA CYS A 32 10.80 -10.13 -20.29
C CYS A 32 9.60 -10.35 -21.23
N SER A 33 8.54 -9.53 -21.11
CA SER A 33 7.34 -9.63 -21.95
C SER A 33 6.55 -8.31 -22.01
N THR A 34 5.65 -8.21 -22.99
CA THR A 34 4.68 -7.11 -23.11
C THR A 34 3.75 -7.03 -21.88
N ALA A 35 3.37 -8.18 -21.31
CA ALA A 35 2.57 -8.25 -20.08
C ALA A 35 3.31 -7.62 -18.88
N CYS A 36 4.61 -7.89 -18.73
CA CYS A 36 5.43 -7.27 -17.69
C CYS A 36 5.61 -5.76 -17.90
N ARG A 37 5.77 -5.32 -19.16
CA ARG A 37 5.79 -3.88 -19.48
C ARG A 37 4.49 -3.20 -19.08
N ALA A 38 3.35 -3.79 -19.44
CA ALA A 38 2.02 -3.23 -19.11
C ALA A 38 1.75 -3.24 -17.59
N ARG A 39 2.21 -4.27 -16.86
CA ARG A 39 2.14 -4.31 -15.40
C ARG A 39 2.98 -3.20 -14.77
N HIS A 40 4.22 -3.04 -15.21
CA HIS A 40 5.10 -1.99 -14.70
C HIS A 40 4.53 -0.60 -14.97
N TRP A 41 4.03 -0.34 -16.19
CA TRP A 41 3.41 0.95 -16.52
C TRP A 41 2.20 1.27 -15.61
N ARG A 42 1.33 0.29 -15.35
CA ARG A 42 0.19 0.47 -14.42
C ARG A 42 0.66 0.76 -13.00
N TRP A 43 1.66 0.03 -12.51
CA TRP A 43 2.25 0.27 -11.20
C TRP A 43 2.87 1.67 -11.12
N GLU A 44 3.68 2.05 -12.10
CA GLU A 44 4.34 3.35 -12.15
C GLU A 44 3.33 4.51 -12.22
N ARG A 45 2.29 4.38 -13.05
CA ARG A 45 1.20 5.36 -13.13
C ARG A 45 0.49 5.51 -11.78
N ALA A 46 0.15 4.39 -11.13
CA ALA A 46 -0.50 4.42 -9.82
C ALA A 46 0.40 5.03 -8.74
N SER A 47 1.71 4.72 -8.76
CA SER A 47 2.70 5.29 -7.85
C SER A 47 2.85 6.79 -8.04
N ARG A 48 2.89 7.29 -9.29
CA ARG A 48 2.94 8.73 -9.58
C ARG A 48 1.71 9.46 -9.03
N VAL A 49 0.51 8.90 -9.22
CA VAL A 49 -0.73 9.47 -8.66
C VAL A 49 -0.69 9.50 -7.13
N ARG A 50 -0.22 8.43 -6.48
CA ARG A 50 -0.07 8.39 -5.01
C ARG A 50 0.94 9.41 -4.50
N VAL A 51 2.10 9.53 -5.16
CA VAL A 51 3.13 10.51 -4.77
C VAL A 51 2.63 11.94 -4.93
N ALA A 52 1.92 12.24 -6.02
CA ALA A 52 1.28 13.55 -6.19
C ALA A 52 0.27 13.83 -5.09
N ALA A 53 -0.62 12.88 -4.78
CA ALA A 53 -1.58 13.02 -3.69
C ALA A 53 -0.92 13.28 -2.33
N ILE A 54 0.24 12.66 -2.05
CA ILE A 54 1.00 12.90 -0.81
C ILE A 54 1.61 14.31 -0.79
N ARG A 55 2.20 14.75 -1.90
CA ARG A 55 2.88 16.05 -2.01
C ARG A 55 1.90 17.21 -1.97
N ASP A 56 0.76 17.05 -2.65
CA ASP A 56 -0.25 18.11 -2.83
C ASP A 56 -1.34 18.06 -1.76
N ALA A 57 -1.18 17.23 -0.72
CA ALA A 57 -2.15 17.09 0.35
C ALA A 57 -2.22 18.37 1.21
N SER A 58 -3.24 19.19 0.93
CA SER A 58 -3.72 20.25 1.83
C SER A 58 -4.17 19.66 3.17
N GLU A 59 -4.35 20.51 4.18
CA GLU A 59 -4.88 20.11 5.50
C GLU A 59 -6.20 19.33 5.38
N HIS A 60 -7.11 19.79 4.53
CA HIS A 60 -8.38 19.11 4.21
C HIS A 60 -8.20 17.75 3.51
N GLY A 61 -7.06 17.53 2.83
CA GLY A 61 -6.68 16.28 2.20
C GLY A 61 -6.09 15.26 3.18
N ARG A 62 -5.82 15.68 4.43
CA ARG A 62 -5.39 14.80 5.52
C ARG A 62 -6.60 14.32 6.32
N ALA A 63 -6.44 13.17 6.94
CA ALA A 63 -7.38 12.61 7.90
C ALA A 63 -6.60 12.17 9.12
N ARG A 64 -7.28 12.21 10.26
CA ARG A 64 -6.72 11.87 11.57
C ARG A 64 -7.53 10.77 12.21
N CYS A 65 -6.85 9.81 12.83
CA CYS A 65 -7.50 8.74 13.58
C CYS A 65 -8.25 9.34 14.75
N ALA A 66 -9.56 9.07 14.84
CA ALA A 66 -10.37 9.52 15.98
C ALA A 66 -9.99 8.83 17.32
N GLU A 67 -9.16 7.79 17.27
CA GLU A 67 -8.76 7.01 18.44
C GLU A 67 -7.34 7.35 18.91
N CYS A 68 -6.34 7.28 18.03
CA CYS A 68 -4.93 7.44 18.39
C CYS A 68 -4.29 8.73 17.83
N GLY A 69 -5.03 9.51 17.04
CA GLY A 69 -4.53 10.75 16.48
C GLY A 69 -3.53 10.61 15.33
N THR A 70 -3.20 9.40 14.85
CA THR A 70 -2.34 9.19 13.67
C THR A 70 -2.94 9.85 12.44
N GLU A 71 -2.12 10.55 11.65
CA GLU A 71 -2.55 11.24 10.43
C GLU A 71 -2.16 10.49 9.17
N TRP A 72 -2.97 10.62 8.12
CA TRP A 72 -2.69 10.08 6.79
C TRP A 72 -3.31 10.95 5.70
N VAL A 73 -2.90 10.73 4.46
CA VAL A 73 -3.52 11.36 3.29
C VAL A 73 -4.71 10.54 2.84
N ARG A 74 -5.87 11.18 2.70
CA ARG A 74 -7.12 10.53 2.29
C ARG A 74 -6.96 9.86 0.92
N GLY A 75 -7.42 8.63 0.79
CA GLY A 75 -7.42 7.90 -0.49
C GLY A 75 -6.07 7.31 -0.92
N VAL A 76 -5.00 7.48 -0.13
CA VAL A 76 -3.68 6.92 -0.44
C VAL A 76 -3.46 5.59 0.27
N GLU A 77 -3.42 5.63 1.60
CA GLU A 77 -3.19 4.44 2.45
C GLU A 77 -4.52 3.84 2.95
N HIS A 78 -5.51 4.70 3.15
CA HIS A 78 -6.84 4.33 3.60
C HIS A 78 -7.90 4.94 2.68
N ARG A 79 -9.12 4.39 2.75
CA ARG A 79 -10.28 4.96 2.04
C ARG A 79 -10.48 6.43 2.39
N THR A 80 -11.04 7.21 1.46
CA THR A 80 -11.31 8.64 1.63
C THR A 80 -12.19 8.97 2.84
N ASP A 81 -13.07 8.03 3.22
CA ASP A 81 -14.01 8.13 4.34
C ASP A 81 -13.53 7.40 5.62
N ALA A 82 -12.27 6.93 5.65
CA ALA A 82 -11.74 6.25 6.82
C ALA A 82 -11.68 7.20 8.02
N ARG A 83 -12.17 6.74 9.18
CA ARG A 83 -12.08 7.45 10.48
C ARG A 83 -11.03 6.87 11.43
N PHE A 84 -10.56 5.66 11.15
CA PHE A 84 -9.60 4.92 11.98
C PHE A 84 -8.49 4.37 11.09
N CYS A 85 -7.24 4.49 11.54
CA CYS A 85 -6.08 3.98 10.83
C CYS A 85 -6.04 2.44 10.79
N SER A 86 -6.70 1.77 11.73
CA SER A 86 -6.66 0.31 11.84
C SER A 86 -7.95 -0.30 12.41
N PRO A 87 -8.21 -1.60 12.17
CA PRO A 87 -9.28 -2.34 12.84
C PRO A 87 -9.18 -2.30 14.36
N GLN A 88 -7.96 -2.32 14.93
CA GLN A 88 -7.74 -2.25 16.37
C GLN A 88 -8.25 -0.91 16.95
N CYS A 89 -7.95 0.21 16.30
CA CYS A 89 -8.45 1.52 16.71
C CYS A 89 -9.98 1.62 16.62
N ARG A 90 -10.58 1.02 15.59
CA ARG A 90 -12.05 0.92 15.48
C ARG A 90 -12.66 0.16 16.65
N THR A 91 -12.06 -0.97 17.03
CA THR A 91 -12.52 -1.79 18.17
C THR A 91 -12.36 -1.05 19.50
N ARG A 92 -11.22 -0.36 19.72
CA ARG A 92 -11.03 0.46 20.93
C ARG A 92 -12.05 1.58 21.03
N ALA A 93 -12.30 2.31 19.95
CA ALA A 93 -13.33 3.33 19.92
C ALA A 93 -14.73 2.76 20.16
N TRP A 94 -15.03 1.56 19.66
CA TRP A 94 -16.29 0.86 19.96
C TRP A 94 -16.40 0.48 21.45
N ARG A 95 -15.33 -0.06 22.06
CA ARG A 95 -15.32 -0.40 23.50
C ARG A 95 -15.51 0.84 24.36
N ARG A 96 -14.77 1.92 24.09
CA ARG A 96 -14.91 3.20 24.82
C ARG A 96 -16.31 3.77 24.74
N ARG A 97 -17.01 3.63 23.60
CA ARG A 97 -18.42 4.07 23.49
C ARG A 97 -19.38 3.24 24.33
N ARG A 98 -19.08 1.95 24.55
CA ARG A 98 -19.89 1.08 25.40
C ARG A 98 -19.58 1.28 26.88
N GLU A 99 -18.33 1.54 27.22
CA GLU A 99 -17.88 1.83 28.58
C GLU A 99 -18.25 3.26 29.01
N GLY A 100 -18.30 4.21 28.07
CA GLY A 100 -18.80 5.58 28.28
C GLY A 100 -20.31 5.73 28.11
N GLY A 101 -21.03 4.62 27.85
CA GLY A 101 -22.48 4.54 27.88
C GLY A 101 -22.95 4.11 29.27
N ASP A 102 -22.99 5.09 30.18
CA ASP A 102 -23.52 5.10 31.55
C ASP A 102 -22.67 4.43 32.68
N PRO A 103 -21.99 5.23 33.55
CA PRO A 103 -21.35 4.74 34.77
C PRO A 103 -22.31 4.31 35.90
N PHE A 104 -23.61 4.60 35.81
CA PHE A 104 -24.63 4.36 36.85
C PHE A 104 -26.00 3.87 36.33
N ALA A 105 -26.08 3.23 35.16
CA ALA A 105 -27.33 2.63 34.67
C ALA A 105 -27.80 1.52 35.62
N LEU A 106 -28.68 1.84 36.57
CA LEU A 106 -29.53 0.85 37.22
C LEU A 106 -30.71 0.53 36.29
N PRO A 107 -31.13 -0.74 36.17
CA PRO A 107 -32.36 -1.08 35.47
C PRO A 107 -33.58 -0.46 36.19
N SER A 108 -34.43 0.25 35.44
CA SER A 108 -35.78 0.70 35.87
C SER A 108 -36.60 -0.51 36.32
N PRO A 109 -37.30 -0.47 37.46
CA PRO A 109 -38.52 0.34 37.63
C PRO A 109 -38.51 1.32 38.82
#